data_AF-A0A7F8RVN5-F1
#
_entry.id   AF-A0A7F8RVN5-F1
#
_cell.length_a   1.000
_cell.length_b   1.000
_cell.length_c   1.000
_cell.angle_alpha   90.00
_cell.angle_beta   90.00
_cell.angle_gamma   90.00
#
_symmetry.space_group_name_H-M   'P 1'
#
loop_
_entity.id
_entity.type
_entity.pdbx_description
1 polymer ?
#
loop_
_entity_poly.entity_id
_entity_poly.type
_entity_poly.pdbx_seq_one_letter_code
_entity_poly.pdbx_strand_id
1 'polypeptide(L)'
;MGDEGGLRRLQSLIKNITLRRTKTSKIKGKPVLELPERKVFIQHITLSDEERKIYQSVKNEGRATIGRYFNEGTVLAHYADVLGLLLRLRQICCHTHLLTNTVSSSGPSGK
;
A
#
# COMPACT_ATOMS: atom_id res chain seq x y z
N MET A 1 11.25 -17.65 -11.14
CA MET A 1 11.55 -18.32 -9.86
C MET A 1 13.04 -18.08 -9.56
N GLY A 2 13.41 -17.76 -8.32
CA GLY A 2 14.78 -17.35 -7.97
C GLY A 2 15.78 -18.50 -7.86
N ASP A 3 17.08 -18.20 -7.97
CA ASP A 3 18.20 -19.15 -7.80
C ASP A 3 18.29 -19.69 -6.37
N GLU A 4 18.12 -21.00 -6.20
CA GLU A 4 18.24 -21.67 -4.89
C GLU A 4 19.65 -21.51 -4.28
N GLY A 5 20.69 -21.44 -5.12
CA GLY A 5 22.07 -21.25 -4.68
C GLY A 5 22.26 -19.89 -4.00
N GLY A 6 21.70 -18.83 -4.59
CA GLY A 6 21.69 -17.49 -4.02
C GLY A 6 21.01 -17.42 -2.65
N LEU A 7 19.86 -18.10 -2.49
CA LEU A 7 19.15 -18.13 -1.21
C LEU A 7 19.98 -18.78 -0.11
N ARG A 8 20.68 -19.89 -0.40
CA ARG A 8 21.54 -20.57 0.58
C ARG A 8 22.71 -19.70 1.02
N ARG A 9 23.39 -19.03 0.07
CA ARG A 9 24.50 -18.12 0.38
C ARG A 9 24.05 -16.97 1.29
N LEU A 10 22.91 -16.37 0.98
CA LEU A 10 22.32 -15.30 1.80
C LEU A 10 21.98 -15.81 3.21
N GLN A 11 21.33 -16.98 3.33
CA GLN A 11 20.99 -17.56 4.62
C GLN A 11 22.23 -17.82 5.48
N SER A 12 23.31 -18.35 4.89
CA SER A 12 24.57 -18.56 5.60
C SER A 12 25.17 -17.26 6.12
N LEU A 13 25.21 -16.20 5.31
CA LEU A 13 25.71 -14.90 5.73
C LEU A 13 24.86 -14.31 6.86
N ILE A 14 23.54 -14.23 6.65
CA ILE A 14 22.59 -13.61 7.59
C ILE A 14 22.56 -14.33 8.93
N LYS A 15 22.69 -15.67 8.94
CA LYS A 15 22.73 -16.47 10.17
C LYS A 15 23.93 -16.13 11.07
N ASN A 16 25.03 -15.65 10.50
CA ASN A 16 26.24 -15.30 11.26
C ASN A 16 26.21 -13.87 11.82
N ILE A 17 25.45 -12.96 11.20
CA ILE A 17 25.45 -11.53 11.59
C ILE A 17 24.15 -11.08 12.26
N THR A 18 23.08 -11.88 12.23
CA THR A 18 21.78 -11.52 12.82
C THR A 18 21.26 -12.56 13.79
N LEU A 19 20.54 -12.11 14.82
CA LEU A 19 19.71 -12.95 15.67
C LEU A 19 18.24 -12.75 15.30
N ARG A 20 17.59 -13.78 14.78
CA ARG A 20 16.16 -13.76 14.45
C ARG A 20 15.38 -14.69 15.38
N ARG A 21 14.42 -14.15 16.13
CA ARG A 21 13.45 -14.92 16.91
C ARG A 21 12.02 -14.64 16.42
N THR A 22 11.18 -15.64 16.51
CA THR A 22 9.74 -15.58 16.23
C THR A 22 8.96 -15.75 17.54
N LYS A 23 7.69 -15.36 17.56
CA LYS A 23 6.78 -15.61 18.70
C LYS A 23 6.66 -17.11 19.06
N THR A 24 6.97 -18.00 18.11
CA THR A 24 6.97 -19.45 18.24
C THR A 24 8.34 -20.05 18.57
N SER A 25 9.38 -19.22 18.75
CA SER A 25 10.72 -19.71 19.04
C SER A 25 10.77 -20.43 20.39
N LYS A 26 11.50 -21.55 20.43
CA LYS A 26 11.70 -22.37 21.62
C LYS A 26 13.17 -22.45 21.98
N ILE A 27 13.49 -22.41 23.27
CA ILE A 27 14.82 -22.70 23.81
C ILE A 27 14.69 -23.90 24.73
N LYS A 28 15.48 -24.95 24.49
CA LYS A 28 15.45 -26.21 25.28
C LYS A 28 14.04 -26.81 25.39
N GLY A 29 13.30 -26.81 24.28
CA GLY A 29 11.93 -27.35 24.20
C GLY A 29 10.83 -26.45 24.76
N LYS A 30 11.16 -25.37 25.49
CA LYS A 30 10.19 -24.43 26.06
C LYS A 30 10.06 -23.16 25.20
N PRO A 31 8.86 -22.56 25.05
CA PRO A 31 8.71 -21.26 24.41
C PRO A 31 9.64 -20.22 25.06
N VAL A 32 10.26 -19.36 24.25
CA VAL A 32 11.08 -18.26 24.77
C VAL A 32 10.21 -17.29 25.59
N LEU A 33 8.95 -17.12 25.18
CA LEU A 33 7.96 -16.28 25.82
C LEU A 33 6.58 -16.91 25.63
N GLU A 34 5.77 -16.90 26.68
CA GLU A 34 4.35 -17.25 26.60
C GLU A 34 3.57 -15.98 26.24
N LEU A 35 3.19 -15.88 24.97
CA LEU A 35 2.42 -14.75 24.47
C LEU A 35 0.94 -15.14 24.37
N PRO A 36 0.02 -14.23 24.73
CA PRO A 36 -1.39 -14.43 24.46
C PRO A 36 -1.62 -14.53 22.94
N GLU A 37 -2.72 -15.17 22.57
CA GLU A 37 -3.10 -15.33 21.17
C GLU A 37 -3.26 -13.98 20.47
N ARG A 38 -2.78 -13.89 19.23
CA ARG A 38 -2.96 -12.68 18.40
C ARG A 38 -4.42 -12.60 17.97
N LYS A 39 -5.18 -11.69 18.58
CA LYS A 39 -6.53 -11.34 18.11
C LYS A 39 -6.42 -10.29 16.99
N VAL A 40 -7.12 -10.53 15.88
CA VAL A 40 -7.21 -9.60 14.75
C VAL A 40 -8.68 -9.25 14.58
N PHE A 41 -9.00 -7.97 14.63
CA PHE A 41 -10.35 -7.45 14.47
C PHE A 41 -10.39 -6.58 13.22
N ILE A 42 -11.38 -6.82 12.36
CA ILE A 42 -11.62 -5.99 11.17
C ILE A 42 -12.74 -5.01 11.54
N GLN A 43 -12.39 -3.75 11.71
CA GLN A 43 -13.37 -2.68 11.90
C GLN A 43 -13.74 -2.10 10.53
N HIS A 44 -15.00 -2.29 10.14
CA HIS A 44 -15.55 -1.63 8.96
C HIS A 44 -15.97 -0.21 9.35
N ILE A 45 -15.51 0.77 8.57
CA ILE A 45 -15.78 2.19 8.80
C ILE A 45 -16.55 2.71 7.58
N THR A 46 -17.58 3.51 7.84
CA THR A 46 -18.30 4.25 6.81
C THR A 46 -17.77 5.67 6.75
N LEU A 47 -17.42 6.14 5.55
CA LEU A 47 -17.13 7.54 5.31
C LEU A 47 -18.34 8.41 5.68
N SER A 48 -18.08 9.59 6.23
CA SER A 48 -19.11 10.63 6.38
C SER A 48 -19.69 11.02 5.01
N ASP A 49 -20.84 11.71 5.01
CA ASP A 49 -21.48 12.12 3.76
C ASP A 49 -20.60 13.07 2.93
N GLU A 50 -19.86 13.95 3.60
CA GLU A 50 -18.91 14.87 2.96
C GLU A 50 -17.73 14.13 2.32
N GLU A 51 -17.07 13.25 3.07
CA GLU A 51 -15.96 12.43 2.57
C GLU A 51 -16.41 11.49 1.45
N ARG A 52 -17.60 10.91 1.59
CA ARG A 52 -18.21 10.07 0.55
C ARG A 52 -18.46 10.86 -0.72
N LYS A 53 -18.93 12.10 -0.64
CA LYS A 53 -19.14 12.96 -1.81
C LYS A 53 -17.82 13.23 -2.54
N ILE A 54 -16.76 13.55 -1.80
CA ILE A 54 -15.40 13.74 -2.36
C ILE A 54 -14.91 12.45 -3.02
N TYR A 55 -15.03 11.31 -2.31
CA TYR A 55 -14.63 10.00 -2.83
C TYR A 55 -15.34 9.65 -4.14
N GLN A 56 -16.67 9.83 -4.20
CA GLN A 56 -17.43 9.51 -5.41
C GLN A 56 -17.08 10.43 -6.58
N SER A 57 -16.82 11.71 -6.31
CA SER A 57 -16.36 12.66 -7.34
C SER A 57 -15.09 12.15 -8.03
N VAL A 58 -14.05 11.87 -7.24
CA VAL A 58 -12.75 11.37 -7.76
C VAL A 58 -12.90 9.99 -8.41
N LYS A 59 -13.74 9.11 -7.85
CA LYS A 59 -13.98 7.79 -8.42
C LYS A 59 -14.66 7.87 -9.78
N ASN A 60 -15.64 8.75 -9.94
CA ASN A 60 -16.39 8.88 -11.19
C ASN A 60 -15.50 9.47 -12.29
N GLU A 61 -14.74 10.52 -11.98
CA GLU A 61 -13.73 11.08 -12.88
C GLU A 61 -12.72 10.01 -13.31
N GLY A 62 -12.17 9.30 -12.32
CA GLY A 62 -11.21 8.24 -12.55
C GLY A 62 -11.74 7.08 -13.40
N ARG A 63 -13.00 6.68 -13.19
CA ARG A 63 -13.65 5.64 -14.00
C ARG A 63 -13.82 6.09 -15.45
N ALA A 64 -14.13 7.38 -15.69
CA ALA A 64 -14.20 7.92 -17.04
C ALA A 64 -12.83 7.89 -17.73
N THR A 65 -11.77 8.32 -17.04
CA THR A 65 -10.39 8.30 -17.57
C THR A 65 -9.92 6.88 -17.88
N ILE A 66 -10.09 5.94 -16.95
CA ILE A 66 -9.73 4.53 -17.18
C ILE A 66 -10.59 3.93 -18.30
N GLY A 67 -11.87 4.27 -18.37
CA GLY A 67 -12.76 3.83 -19.45
C GLY A 67 -12.27 4.25 -20.83
N ARG A 68 -11.71 5.45 -20.97
CA ARG A 68 -11.07 5.90 -22.21
C ARG A 68 -9.85 5.04 -22.56
N TYR A 69 -8.93 4.85 -21.62
CA TYR A 69 -7.75 3.99 -21.84
C TYR A 69 -8.11 2.56 -22.18
N PHE A 70 -9.21 2.05 -21.61
CA PHE A 70 -9.72 0.72 -21.91
C PHE A 70 -10.26 0.64 -23.35
N ASN A 71 -11.07 1.61 -23.77
CA ASN A 71 -11.62 1.66 -25.12
C ASN A 71 -10.53 1.87 -26.19
N GLU A 72 -9.47 2.61 -25.85
CA GLU A 72 -8.31 2.86 -26.71
C GLU A 72 -7.31 1.68 -26.70
N GLY A 73 -7.46 0.71 -25.80
CA GLY A 73 -6.52 -0.41 -25.64
C GLY A 73 -5.16 -0.01 -25.02
N THR A 74 -5.06 1.18 -24.44
CA THR A 74 -3.81 1.81 -23.96
C THR A 74 -3.61 1.72 -22.44
N VAL A 75 -4.42 0.94 -21.72
CA VAL A 75 -4.38 0.81 -20.25
C VAL A 75 -2.97 0.53 -19.71
N LEU A 76 -2.22 -0.37 -20.37
CA LEU A 76 -0.85 -0.71 -19.94
C LEU A 76 0.14 0.43 -20.18
N ALA A 77 -0.06 1.24 -21.22
CA ALA A 77 0.75 2.43 -21.45
C ALA A 77 0.49 3.50 -20.37
N HIS A 78 -0.75 3.58 -19.88
CA HIS A 78 -1.19 4.51 -18.84
C HIS A 78 -1.26 3.90 -17.44
N TYR A 79 -0.51 2.82 -17.16
CA TYR A 79 -0.59 2.12 -15.87
C TYR A 79 -0.29 3.04 -14.67
N ALA A 80 0.62 4.00 -14.85
CA ALA A 80 0.97 4.98 -13.81
C ALA A 80 -0.23 5.86 -13.43
N ASP A 81 -1.03 6.27 -14.41
CA ASP A 81 -2.25 7.06 -14.18
C ASP A 81 -3.30 6.24 -13.44
N VAL A 82 -3.47 4.97 -13.83
CA VAL A 82 -4.40 4.03 -13.16
C VAL A 82 -4.00 3.83 -11.70
N LEU A 83 -2.72 3.57 -11.43
CA LEU A 83 -2.21 3.39 -10.07
C LEU A 83 -2.29 4.70 -9.27
N GLY A 84 -2.04 5.84 -9.90
CA GLY A 84 -2.18 7.17 -9.31
C GLY A 84 -3.62 7.45 -8.87
N LEU A 85 -4.61 7.09 -9.69
CA LEU A 85 -6.02 7.21 -9.33
C LEU A 85 -6.38 6.29 -8.15
N LEU A 86 -5.95 5.02 -8.18
CA LEU A 86 -6.18 4.08 -7.08
C LEU A 86 -5.55 4.57 -5.78
N LEU A 87 -4.36 5.18 -5.85
CA LEU A 87 -3.70 5.79 -4.72
C LEU A 87 -4.52 6.96 -4.15
N ARG A 88 -5.03 7.86 -4.99
CA ARG A 88 -5.89 8.98 -4.55
C ARG A 88 -7.15 8.50 -3.83
N LEU A 89 -7.81 7.47 -4.35
CA LEU A 89 -8.98 6.89 -3.67
C LEU A 89 -8.61 6.31 -2.30
N ARG A 90 -7.46 5.64 -2.19
CA ARG A 90 -6.97 5.12 -0.90
C ARG A 90 -6.62 6.25 0.07
N GLN A 91 -6.04 7.35 -0.41
CA GLN A 91 -5.73 8.52 0.41
C GLN A 91 -6.99 9.16 0.98
N ILE A 92 -8.07 9.29 0.20
CA ILE A 92 -9.36 9.81 0.66
C ILE A 92 -9.94 8.95 1.79
N CYS A 93 -9.80 7.62 1.70
CA CYS A 93 -10.23 6.71 2.77
C CYS A 93 -9.45 6.89 4.08
N CYS A 94 -8.24 7.47 4.04
CA CYS A 94 -7.46 7.77 5.24
C CYS A 94 -7.78 9.18 5.76
N HIS A 95 -7.61 10.20 4.92
CA HIS A 95 -7.92 11.60 5.24
C HIS A 95 -7.90 12.46 3.97
N THR A 96 -8.90 13.33 3.78
CA THR A 96 -9.04 14.18 2.58
C THR A 96 -7.85 15.12 2.36
N HIS A 97 -7.22 15.59 3.44
CA HIS A 97 -6.04 16.48 3.40
C HIS A 97 -4.76 15.84 2.81
N LEU A 98 -4.75 14.52 2.59
CA LEU A 98 -3.63 13.86 1.90
C LEU A 98 -3.61 14.15 0.39
N LEU A 99 -4.70 14.67 -0.17
CA LEU A 99 -4.76 15.09 -1.56
C LEU A 99 -4.08 16.44 -1.81
N THR A 100 -4.13 17.35 -0.82
CA THR A 100 -3.75 18.77 -0.96
C THR A 100 -2.26 18.99 -1.19
N ASN A 101 -1.40 18.07 -0.75
CA ASN A 101 0.05 18.18 -0.92
C ASN A 101 0.54 17.84 -2.35
N THR A 102 -0.35 17.44 -3.25
CA THR A 102 0.02 17.17 -4.66
C THR A 102 -0.20 18.36 -5.59
N VAL A 103 -0.86 19.42 -5.12
CA VAL A 103 -1.25 20.59 -5.93
C VAL A 103 -0.43 21.84 -5.60
N SER A 104 0.32 21.84 -4.49
CA SER A 104 1.05 23.01 -3.97
C SER A 104 2.54 23.10 -4.37
N SER A 105 3.02 22.28 -5.31
CA SER A 105 4.42 22.34 -5.80
C SER A 105 4.58 22.82 -7.25
N SER A 106 3.55 23.41 -7.86
CA SER A 106 3.68 24.16 -9.13
C SER A 106 3.22 25.61 -8.96
N GLY A 107 3.99 26.39 -8.20
CA GLY A 107 3.94 27.86 -8.26
C GLY A 107 4.88 28.34 -9.38
N PRO A 108 4.46 29.27 -10.26
CA PRO A 108 5.31 29.74 -11.35
C PRO A 108 6.45 30.59 -10.79
N SER A 109 7.69 30.25 -11.15
CA SER A 109 8.80 31.21 -11.11
C SER A 109 8.56 32.25 -12.21
N GLY A 110 8.40 33.52 -11.85
CA GLY A 110 8.38 34.58 -12.88
C GLY A 110 7.88 35.95 -12.42
N LYS A 111 8.85 36.78 -12.02
CA LYS A 111 8.88 38.23 -11.84
C LYS A 111 8.13 38.85 -10.66
#